data_AF-A0A2V8EQ84-F1
#
_entry.id   AF-A0A2V8EQ84-F1
#
_cell.length_a   1.000
_cell.length_b   1.000
_cell.length_c   1.000
_cell.angle_alpha   90.00
_cell.angle_beta   90.00
_cell.angle_gamma   90.00
#
_symmetry.space_group_name_H-M   'P 1'
#
loop_
_entity.id
_entity.type
_entity.pdbx_description
1 polymer ?
#
loop_
_entity_poly.entity_id
_entity_poly.type
_entity_poly.pdbx_seq_one_letter_code
_entity_poly.pdbx_strand_id
1 'polypeptide(L)'
;MHEEKGIAVRQNALDGGVVEREREVHQTVNYTFRAALADDIAIPAPAYPANIREIVTTLFQLGREVTSTLDLDDLLRKIPELIARLTTFHAFAVYLLDEPAQELWVAYSVGYPPARVRMRLKVGQGLVGAAVAQGAPLVANDVAADSRYVEAVPGSKAELVVPLRRKGRVIGALNLLSDTAGQFTE
;
A
#
# COMPACT_ATOMS: atom_id res chain seq x y z
N MET A 1 -60.59 -10.42 28.68
CA MET A 1 -61.25 -9.37 27.88
C MET A 1 -60.60 -8.04 28.25
N HIS A 2 -59.61 -7.61 27.46
CA HIS A 2 -59.27 -6.21 27.16
C HIS A 2 -57.99 -6.18 26.30
N GLU A 3 -58.18 -5.93 25.00
CA GLU A 3 -57.25 -5.13 24.18
C GLU A 3 -57.12 -3.72 24.80
N GLU A 4 -56.15 -2.85 24.53
CA GLU A 4 -55.20 -2.65 23.41
C GLU A 4 -53.84 -2.15 24.02
N LYS A 5 -52.76 -1.69 23.35
CA LYS A 5 -52.42 -1.34 21.95
C LYS A 5 -50.89 -1.48 21.76
N GLY A 6 -50.41 -1.74 20.55
CA GLY A 6 -48.96 -1.82 20.25
C GLY A 6 -48.35 -0.50 19.71
N ILE A 7 -47.04 -0.32 19.90
CA ILE A 7 -46.23 0.66 19.17
C ILE A 7 -45.07 -0.09 18.49
N ALA A 8 -45.06 -0.07 17.16
CA ALA A 8 -44.00 -0.69 16.36
C ALA A 8 -42.82 0.29 16.18
N VAL A 9 -41.64 -0.09 16.68
CA VAL A 9 -40.38 0.60 16.34
C VAL A 9 -39.85 0.00 15.04
N ARG A 10 -39.78 0.82 13.98
CA ARG A 10 -39.22 0.42 12.69
C ARG A 10 -37.71 0.15 12.82
N GLN A 11 -37.28 -1.08 12.59
CA GLN A 11 -35.89 -1.35 12.23
C GLN A 11 -35.68 -0.88 10.79
N ASN A 12 -34.70 0.01 10.59
CA ASN A 12 -34.31 0.45 9.25
C ASN A 12 -33.57 -0.68 8.52
N ALA A 13 -34.10 -1.09 7.37
CA ALA A 13 -33.44 -2.03 6.48
C ALA A 13 -32.44 -1.27 5.57
N LEU A 14 -31.14 -1.44 5.80
CA LEU A 14 -30.08 -0.98 4.88
C LEU A 14 -28.93 -1.98 4.65
N ASP A 15 -28.78 -3.04 5.46
CA ASP A 15 -27.62 -3.95 5.37
C ASP A 15 -27.72 -5.07 4.31
N GLY A 16 -28.86 -5.23 3.63
CA GLY A 16 -29.06 -6.33 2.67
C GLY A 16 -28.29 -6.18 1.34
N GLY A 17 -28.22 -4.96 0.80
CA GLY A 17 -27.78 -4.74 -0.58
C GLY A 17 -26.27 -4.78 -0.83
N VAL A 18 -25.44 -4.66 0.22
CA VAL A 18 -23.98 -4.70 0.10
C VAL A 18 -23.47 -6.15 0.10
N VAL A 19 -24.05 -7.00 0.96
CA VAL A 19 -23.64 -8.40 1.14
C VAL A 19 -23.95 -9.25 -0.10
N GLU A 20 -25.01 -8.95 -0.85
CA GLU A 20 -25.32 -9.67 -2.09
C GLU A 20 -24.34 -9.35 -3.22
N ARG A 21 -23.90 -8.09 -3.37
CA ARG A 21 -22.89 -7.69 -4.38
C ARG A 21 -21.53 -8.33 -4.14
N GLU A 22 -21.07 -8.42 -2.89
CA GLU A 22 -19.79 -9.09 -2.59
C GLU A 22 -19.85 -10.60 -2.83
N ARG A 23 -21.01 -11.25 -2.66
CA ARG A 23 -21.23 -12.65 -3.01
C ARG A 23 -21.21 -12.88 -4.53
N GLU A 24 -21.84 -11.99 -5.30
CA GLU A 24 -21.91 -12.11 -6.77
C GLU A 24 -20.53 -11.98 -7.43
N VAL A 25 -19.69 -11.06 -6.93
CA VAL A 25 -18.27 -10.94 -7.35
C VAL A 25 -17.47 -12.20 -6.97
N HIS A 26 -17.60 -12.69 -5.73
CA HIS A 26 -16.91 -13.92 -5.30
C HIS A 26 -17.35 -15.18 -6.07
N GLN A 27 -18.62 -15.27 -6.48
CA GLN A 27 -19.11 -16.37 -7.31
C GLN A 27 -18.56 -16.28 -8.74
N THR A 28 -18.52 -15.09 -9.34
CA THR A 28 -18.00 -14.87 -10.70
C THR A 28 -16.51 -15.20 -10.82
N VAL A 29 -15.70 -14.78 -9.83
CA VAL A 29 -14.26 -15.08 -9.79
C VAL A 29 -14.02 -16.59 -9.63
N ASN A 30 -14.75 -17.26 -8.74
CA ASN A 30 -14.62 -18.71 -8.55
C ASN A 30 -15.12 -19.53 -9.75
N TYR A 31 -16.16 -19.08 -10.47
CA TYR A 31 -16.64 -19.74 -11.67
C TYR A 31 -15.58 -19.68 -12.79
N THR A 32 -14.99 -18.50 -13.00
CA THR A 32 -13.89 -18.30 -13.97
C THR A 32 -12.68 -19.18 -13.64
N PHE A 33 -12.29 -19.27 -12.36
CA PHE A 33 -11.15 -20.08 -11.93
C PHE A 33 -11.38 -21.60 -12.09
N ARG A 34 -12.63 -22.07 -11.93
CA ARG A 34 -12.98 -23.48 -12.11
C ARG A 34 -13.13 -23.90 -13.57
N ALA A 35 -13.58 -23.00 -14.45
CA ALA A 35 -13.64 -23.26 -15.89
C ALA A 35 -12.24 -23.41 -16.51
N ALA A 36 -11.27 -22.62 -16.05
CA ALA A 36 -9.87 -22.65 -16.52
C ALA A 36 -9.07 -23.93 -16.18
N LEU A 37 -9.67 -24.87 -15.44
CA LEU A 37 -9.06 -26.16 -15.08
C LEU A 37 -9.65 -27.35 -15.84
N ALA A 38 -10.63 -27.12 -16.73
CA ALA A 38 -11.39 -28.18 -17.40
C ALA A 38 -11.03 -28.39 -18.88
N ASP A 39 -10.69 -27.34 -19.63
CA ASP A 39 -10.41 -27.41 -21.07
C ASP A 39 -9.19 -26.55 -21.47
N ASP A 40 -8.50 -26.98 -22.53
CA ASP A 40 -7.27 -26.39 -23.09
C ASP A 40 -7.54 -25.08 -23.88
N ILE A 41 -8.22 -24.14 -23.22
CA ILE A 41 -8.53 -22.82 -23.77
C ILE A 41 -7.30 -21.93 -23.56
N ALA A 42 -6.56 -21.70 -24.65
CA ALA A 42 -5.50 -20.72 -24.69
C ALA A 42 -6.06 -19.30 -24.47
N ILE A 43 -6.09 -18.85 -23.21
CA ILE A 43 -6.45 -17.48 -22.85
C ILE A 43 -5.41 -16.54 -23.48
N PRO A 44 -5.78 -15.65 -24.42
CA PRO A 44 -4.83 -14.67 -24.93
C PRO A 44 -4.40 -13.77 -23.77
N ALA A 45 -3.09 -13.69 -23.54
CA ALA A 45 -2.54 -12.86 -22.48
C ALA A 45 -3.09 -11.42 -22.63
N PRO A 46 -3.61 -10.80 -21.56
CA PRO A 46 -4.24 -9.49 -21.67
C PRO A 46 -3.29 -8.49 -22.31
N ALA A 47 -3.78 -7.80 -23.34
CA ALA A 47 -3.01 -6.82 -24.09
C ALA A 47 -2.81 -5.56 -23.24
N TYR A 48 -1.86 -5.63 -22.30
CA TYR A 48 -1.41 -4.46 -21.56
C TYR A 48 -0.95 -3.38 -22.56
N PRO A 49 -1.34 -2.11 -22.35
CA PRO A 49 -0.80 -1.03 -23.16
C PRO A 49 0.73 -1.02 -23.03
N ALA A 50 1.42 -0.64 -24.11
CA ALA A 50 2.86 -0.90 -24.28
C ALA A 50 3.72 -0.37 -23.12
N ASN A 51 3.32 0.77 -22.55
CA ASN A 51 3.92 1.36 -21.36
C ASN A 51 3.92 0.43 -20.13
N ILE A 52 2.85 -0.33 -19.87
CA ILE A 52 2.79 -1.26 -18.73
C ILE A 52 3.72 -2.46 -18.96
N ARG A 53 3.79 -2.97 -20.19
CA ARG A 53 4.74 -4.05 -20.54
C ARG A 53 6.19 -3.57 -20.41
N GLU A 54 6.45 -2.33 -20.78
CA GLU A 54 7.76 -1.68 -20.65
C GLU A 54 8.12 -1.45 -19.18
N ILE A 55 7.21 -0.92 -18.36
CA ILE A 55 7.37 -0.77 -16.89
C ILE A 55 7.67 -2.12 -16.23
N VAL A 56 6.88 -3.16 -16.51
CA VAL A 56 7.10 -4.50 -15.91
C VAL A 56 8.43 -5.11 -16.37
N THR A 57 8.79 -4.96 -17.65
CA THR A 57 10.09 -5.43 -18.17
C THR A 57 11.25 -4.66 -17.52
N THR A 58 11.10 -3.36 -17.34
CA THR A 58 12.09 -2.47 -16.72
C THR A 58 12.26 -2.81 -15.24
N LEU A 59 11.18 -3.00 -14.49
CA LEU A 59 11.21 -3.47 -13.10
C LEU A 59 11.88 -4.85 -12.97
N PHE A 60 11.66 -5.75 -13.94
CA PHE A 60 12.30 -7.07 -13.97
C PHE A 60 13.80 -7.02 -14.33
N GLN A 61 14.19 -6.13 -15.25
CA GLN A 61 15.60 -5.89 -15.60
C GLN A 61 16.35 -5.21 -14.45
N LEU A 62 15.76 -4.17 -13.83
CA LEU A 62 16.23 -3.56 -12.58
C LEU A 62 16.41 -4.62 -11.49
N GLY A 63 15.41 -5.49 -11.29
CA GLY A 63 15.49 -6.59 -10.31
C GLY A 63 16.66 -7.55 -10.55
N ARG A 64 17.11 -7.73 -11.80
CA ARG A 64 18.30 -8.52 -12.15
C ARG A 64 19.61 -7.75 -11.98
N GLU A 65 19.64 -6.46 -12.28
CA GLU A 65 20.82 -5.61 -12.11
C GLU A 65 21.12 -5.35 -10.63
N VAL A 66 20.08 -5.26 -9.79
CA VAL A 66 20.18 -5.21 -8.32
C VAL A 66 20.86 -6.48 -7.75
N THR A 67 20.75 -7.64 -8.41
CA THR A 67 21.43 -8.87 -7.94
C THR A 67 22.92 -8.97 -8.30
N SER A 68 23.51 -8.06 -9.10
CA SER A 68 24.93 -8.17 -9.49
C SER A 68 25.93 -7.47 -8.58
N THR A 69 25.50 -6.66 -7.60
CA THR A 69 26.40 -6.10 -6.56
C THR A 69 25.67 -5.99 -5.23
N LEU A 70 25.97 -6.89 -4.28
CA LEU A 70 25.36 -6.92 -2.96
C LEU A 70 26.08 -5.97 -1.98
N ASP A 71 25.94 -4.66 -2.22
CA ASP A 71 25.95 -3.68 -1.13
C ASP A 71 24.52 -3.12 -0.99
N LEU A 72 23.92 -3.39 0.18
CA LEU A 72 22.58 -2.95 0.49
C LEU A 72 22.50 -1.42 0.58
N ASP A 73 23.57 -0.76 1.01
CA ASP A 73 23.61 0.70 1.14
C ASP A 73 23.63 1.38 -0.25
N ASP A 74 24.36 0.82 -1.22
CA ASP A 74 24.36 1.32 -2.60
C ASP A 74 23.00 1.09 -3.29
N LEU A 75 22.32 -0.01 -3.00
CA LEU A 75 20.94 -0.22 -3.45
C LEU A 75 20.00 0.83 -2.85
N LEU A 76 20.04 1.01 -1.52
CA LEU A 76 19.16 1.95 -0.80
C LEU A 76 19.36 3.40 -1.26
N ARG A 77 20.58 3.78 -1.64
CA ARG A 77 20.90 5.09 -2.24
C ARG A 77 20.31 5.28 -3.64
N LYS A 78 20.29 4.25 -4.48
CA LYS A 78 19.73 4.33 -5.84
C LYS A 78 18.20 4.40 -5.88
N ILE A 79 17.50 3.83 -4.89
CA ILE A 79 16.03 3.84 -4.86
C ILE A 79 15.41 5.25 -4.95
N PRO A 80 15.77 6.25 -4.11
CA PRO A 80 15.21 7.60 -4.24
C PRO A 80 15.55 8.27 -5.58
N GLU A 81 16.74 8.03 -6.14
CA GLU A 81 17.14 8.56 -7.44
C GLU A 81 16.30 8.02 -8.60
N LEU A 82 15.85 6.77 -8.50
CA LEU A 82 14.94 6.14 -9.47
C LEU A 82 13.50 6.64 -9.28
N ILE A 83 13.04 6.75 -8.03
CA ILE A 83 11.70 7.27 -7.70
C ILE A 83 11.56 8.74 -8.14
N ALA A 84 12.59 9.56 -7.99
CA ALA A 84 12.60 10.98 -8.38
C ALA A 84 12.42 11.20 -9.90
N ARG A 85 12.58 10.16 -10.72
CA ARG A 85 12.28 10.19 -12.17
C ARG A 85 10.80 9.95 -12.48
N LEU A 86 10.04 9.48 -11.49
CA LEU A 86 8.62 9.10 -11.62
C LEU A 86 7.69 10.08 -10.90
N THR A 87 8.10 10.59 -9.73
CA THR A 87 7.32 11.55 -8.95
C THR A 87 8.22 12.46 -8.10
N THR A 88 7.73 13.67 -7.83
CA THR A 88 8.37 14.61 -6.91
C THR A 88 8.05 14.23 -5.46
N PHE A 89 9.05 14.30 -4.59
CA PHE A 89 8.91 14.19 -3.13
C PHE A 89 9.96 15.11 -2.48
N HIS A 90 9.70 15.61 -1.26
CA HIS A 90 10.69 16.38 -0.50
C HIS A 90 11.49 15.49 0.47
N ALA A 91 10.90 14.38 0.93
CA ALA A 91 11.57 13.42 1.79
C ALA A 91 11.16 11.98 1.45
N PHE A 92 12.06 11.04 1.74
CA PHE A 92 11.91 9.62 1.44
C PHE A 92 12.52 8.79 2.57
N ALA A 93 11.92 7.65 2.89
CA ALA A 93 12.50 6.67 3.79
C ALA A 93 12.16 5.23 3.40
N VAL A 94 13.07 4.31 3.75
CA VAL A 94 12.85 2.87 3.76
C VAL A 94 12.69 2.43 5.22
N TYR A 95 11.50 1.96 5.56
CA TYR A 95 11.21 1.32 6.82
C TYR A 95 11.36 -0.19 6.69
N LEU A 96 12.04 -0.84 7.64
CA LEU A 96 12.10 -2.30 7.74
C LEU A 96 11.36 -2.78 8.99
N LEU A 97 10.68 -3.92 8.87
CA LEU A 97 9.90 -4.55 9.93
C LEU A 97 10.77 -5.49 10.76
N ASP A 98 10.85 -5.22 12.06
CA ASP A 98 11.24 -6.18 13.09
C ASP A 98 10.00 -7.05 13.40
N GLU A 99 9.93 -8.24 12.78
CA GLU A 99 8.77 -9.12 12.95
C GLU A 99 8.56 -9.58 14.41
N PRO A 100 9.59 -9.98 15.19
CA PRO A 100 9.43 -10.29 16.61
C PRO A 100 8.91 -9.12 17.46
N ALA A 101 9.40 -7.89 17.23
CA ALA A 101 8.97 -6.72 17.99
C ALA A 101 7.63 -6.12 17.51
N GLN A 102 7.20 -6.42 16.28
CA GLN A 102 6.12 -5.73 15.57
C GLN A 102 6.38 -4.21 15.46
N GLU A 103 7.64 -3.85 15.22
CA GLU A 103 8.10 -2.46 15.08
C GLU A 103 8.82 -2.21 13.76
N LEU A 104 8.61 -1.02 13.22
CA LEU A 104 9.22 -0.49 12.01
C LEU A 104 10.31 0.51 12.39
N TRP A 105 11.43 0.47 11.68
CA TRP A 105 12.56 1.37 11.87
C TRP A 105 13.11 1.86 10.53
N VAL A 106 13.63 3.09 10.52
CA VAL A 106 14.20 3.73 9.33
C VAL A 106 15.57 3.10 9.04
N ALA A 107 15.63 2.29 7.98
CA ALA A 107 16.88 1.70 7.48
C ALA A 107 17.65 2.66 6.58
N TYR A 108 16.94 3.54 5.89
CA TYR A 108 17.52 4.59 5.04
C TYR A 108 16.54 5.76 4.92
N SER A 109 17.04 6.99 4.82
CA SER A 109 16.19 8.17 4.61
C SER A 109 16.93 9.36 3.99
N VAL A 110 16.20 10.15 3.21
CA VAL A 110 16.62 11.45 2.65
C VAL A 110 15.58 12.50 3.06
N GLY A 111 16.02 13.69 3.47
CA GLY A 111 15.13 14.78 3.93
C GLY A 111 14.58 14.63 5.36
N TYR A 112 14.85 13.52 6.04
CA TYR A 112 14.38 13.29 7.41
C TYR A 112 15.25 14.03 8.45
N PRO A 113 14.66 14.69 9.47
CA PRO A 113 15.42 15.27 10.58
C PRO A 113 16.20 14.19 11.35
N PRO A 114 17.44 14.45 11.83
CA PRO A 114 18.25 13.44 12.52
C PRO A 114 17.57 12.79 13.74
N ALA A 115 16.72 13.54 14.46
CA ALA A 115 15.95 13.02 15.59
C ALA A 115 14.88 11.99 15.18
N ARG A 116 14.38 12.05 13.94
CA ARG A 116 13.30 11.20 13.42
C ARG A 116 13.83 9.89 12.81
N VAL A 117 15.10 9.84 12.41
CA VAL A 117 15.75 8.60 11.89
C VAL A 117 15.79 7.47 12.94
N ARG A 118 15.81 7.81 14.24
CA ARG A 118 15.77 6.83 15.34
C ARG A 118 14.35 6.45 15.78
N MET A 119 13.31 6.99 15.15
CA MET A 119 11.92 6.73 15.52
C MET A 119 11.54 5.28 15.21
N ARG A 120 10.88 4.64 16.17
CA ARG A 120 10.18 3.35 15.98
C ARG A 120 8.69 3.62 15.80
N LEU A 121 8.06 2.91 14.87
CA LEU A 121 6.60 2.91 14.68
C LEU A 121 6.09 1.48 14.87
N LYS A 122 5.02 1.28 15.64
CA LYS A 122 4.39 -0.05 15.73
C LYS A 122 3.66 -0.38 14.42
N VAL A 123 3.51 -1.67 14.13
CA VAL A 123 2.55 -2.11 13.10
C VAL A 123 1.16 -1.54 13.44
N GLY A 124 0.49 -0.94 12.46
CA GLY A 124 -0.76 -0.18 12.62
C GLY A 124 -0.60 1.29 13.06
N GLN A 125 0.58 1.76 13.47
CA GLN A 125 0.82 3.15 13.86
C GLN A 125 1.33 4.00 12.68
N GLY A 126 0.75 5.19 12.49
CA GLY A 126 1.09 6.00 11.33
C GLY A 126 0.44 5.47 10.05
N LEU A 127 0.52 6.24 8.96
CA LEU A 127 0.26 5.72 7.62
C LEU A 127 1.22 4.58 7.27
N VAL A 128 2.49 4.70 7.68
CA VAL A 128 3.52 3.65 7.49
C VAL A 128 3.12 2.32 8.14
N GLY A 129 2.77 2.33 9.44
CA GLY A 129 2.36 1.11 10.14
C GLY A 129 1.02 0.57 9.66
N ALA A 130 0.08 1.43 9.25
CA ALA A 130 -1.20 1.00 8.67
C ALA A 130 -1.03 0.27 7.34
N ALA A 131 -0.19 0.80 6.43
CA ALA A 131 0.11 0.14 5.15
C ALA A 131 0.81 -1.21 5.37
N VAL A 132 1.70 -1.31 6.35
CA VAL A 132 2.38 -2.57 6.71
C VAL A 132 1.38 -3.60 7.28
N ALA A 133 0.45 -3.16 8.14
CA ALA A 133 -0.59 -4.01 8.72
C ALA A 133 -1.57 -4.55 7.67
N GLN A 134 -1.98 -3.70 6.73
CA GLN A 134 -2.87 -4.07 5.62
C GLN A 134 -2.14 -4.80 4.49
N GLY A 135 -0.82 -4.63 4.41
CA GLY A 135 0.02 -5.08 3.31
C GLY A 135 -0.27 -4.39 1.96
N ALA A 136 -1.08 -3.34 1.93
CA ALA A 136 -1.50 -2.60 0.75
C ALA A 136 -0.88 -1.18 0.73
N PRO A 137 -0.63 -0.59 -0.46
CA PRO A 137 -0.23 0.82 -0.56
C PRO A 137 -1.29 1.75 0.04
N LEU A 138 -0.85 2.88 0.58
CA LEU A 138 -1.71 3.96 1.07
C LEU A 138 -1.26 5.30 0.51
N VAL A 139 -2.22 6.08 0.02
CA VAL A 139 -2.03 7.48 -0.39
C VAL A 139 -2.83 8.37 0.56
N ALA A 140 -2.18 9.37 1.15
CA ALA A 140 -2.81 10.45 1.88
C ALA A 140 -2.43 11.77 1.20
N ASN A 141 -3.33 12.31 0.38
CA ASN A 141 -3.08 13.54 -0.37
C ASN A 141 -3.29 14.83 0.45
N ASP A 142 -3.93 14.71 1.61
CA ASP A 142 -3.89 15.69 2.69
C ASP A 142 -3.66 14.94 4.02
N VAL A 143 -2.42 14.98 4.52
CA VAL A 143 -2.05 14.31 5.77
C VAL A 143 -2.66 14.98 7.01
N ALA A 144 -3.09 16.24 6.92
CA ALA A 144 -3.77 16.91 8.04
C ALA A 144 -5.21 16.41 8.21
N ALA A 145 -5.80 15.84 7.16
CA ALA A 145 -7.12 15.21 7.18
C ALA A 145 -7.08 13.73 7.60
N ASP A 146 -5.93 13.05 7.56
CA ASP A 146 -5.83 11.64 7.94
C ASP A 146 -5.51 11.48 9.44
N SER A 147 -6.46 10.93 10.20
CA SER A 147 -6.33 10.70 11.65
C SER A 147 -5.21 9.73 12.04
N ARG A 148 -4.66 8.96 11.09
CA ARG A 148 -3.52 8.07 11.29
C ARG A 148 -2.18 8.78 11.14
N TYR A 149 -2.15 10.01 10.64
CA TYR A 149 -0.90 10.69 10.33
C TYR A 149 -0.02 10.89 11.58
N VAL A 150 1.26 10.58 11.43
CA VAL A 150 2.29 10.79 12.46
C VAL A 150 3.40 11.56 11.78
N GLU A 151 3.56 12.83 12.15
CA GLU A 151 4.56 13.71 11.50
C GLU A 151 5.98 13.13 11.66
N ALA A 152 6.54 12.66 10.55
CA ALA A 152 7.93 12.23 10.47
C ALA A 152 8.85 13.35 9.96
N VAL A 153 8.36 14.18 9.02
CA VAL A 153 9.08 15.34 8.47
C VAL A 153 8.17 16.58 8.53
N PRO A 154 8.58 17.66 9.22
CA PRO A 154 7.77 18.87 9.35
C PRO A 154 7.44 19.51 7.99
N GLY A 155 6.20 19.99 7.85
CA GLY A 155 5.73 20.63 6.63
C GLY A 155 5.24 19.67 5.53
N SER A 156 5.29 18.35 5.76
CA SER A 156 4.63 17.39 4.86
C SER A 156 3.13 17.67 4.78
N LYS A 157 2.59 17.59 3.55
CA LYS A 157 1.17 17.75 3.22
C LYS A 157 0.58 16.53 2.51
N ALA A 158 1.39 15.73 1.83
CA ALA A 158 0.99 14.45 1.28
C ALA A 158 2.00 13.33 1.63
N GLU A 159 1.51 12.10 1.77
CA GLU A 159 2.29 10.90 2.09
C GLU A 159 1.85 9.73 1.18
N LEU A 160 2.81 9.01 0.60
CA LEU A 160 2.60 7.77 -0.15
C LEU A 160 3.45 6.67 0.49
N VAL A 161 2.78 5.61 0.96
CA VAL A 161 3.41 4.44 1.56
C VAL A 161 3.21 3.23 0.67
N VAL A 162 4.29 2.51 0.35
CA VAL A 162 4.27 1.29 -0.46
C VAL A 162 4.91 0.13 0.31
N PRO A 163 4.15 -0.88 0.76
CA PRO A 163 4.70 -2.04 1.49
C PRO A 163 5.72 -2.83 0.67
N LEU A 164 6.86 -3.10 1.28
CA LEU A 164 7.89 -3.99 0.73
C LEU A 164 7.51 -5.44 1.02
N ARG A 165 7.45 -6.28 -0.01
CA ARG A 165 7.07 -7.69 0.10
C ARG A 165 8.19 -8.63 -0.35
N ARG A 166 8.40 -9.72 0.39
CA ARG A 166 9.31 -10.84 0.04
C ARG A 166 8.58 -12.16 0.23
N LYS A 167 8.48 -12.96 -0.85
CA LYS A 167 7.78 -14.26 -0.85
C LYS A 167 6.36 -14.18 -0.22
N GLY A 168 5.59 -13.15 -0.60
CA GLY A 168 4.22 -12.92 -0.11
C GLY A 168 4.10 -12.27 1.27
N ARG A 169 5.19 -12.14 2.05
CA ARG A 169 5.20 -11.51 3.37
C ARG A 169 5.63 -10.04 3.28
N VAL A 170 5.03 -9.17 4.07
CA VAL A 170 5.48 -7.78 4.24
C VAL A 170 6.73 -7.76 5.11
N ILE A 171 7.77 -7.03 4.69
CA ILE A 171 9.06 -6.91 5.39
C ILE A 171 9.42 -5.46 5.74
N GLY A 172 8.54 -4.51 5.44
CA GLY A 172 8.80 -3.08 5.57
C GLY A 172 7.91 -2.25 4.65
N ALA A 173 8.28 -0.98 4.43
CA ALA A 173 7.63 -0.08 3.49
C ALA A 173 8.59 0.98 2.94
N LEU A 174 8.34 1.43 1.72
CA LEU A 174 8.82 2.71 1.22
C LEU A 174 7.86 3.80 1.69
N ASN A 175 8.39 4.95 2.12
CA ASN A 175 7.60 6.12 2.45
C ASN A 175 8.10 7.34 1.67
N LEU A 176 7.19 8.04 0.97
CA LEU A 176 7.45 9.27 0.24
C LEU A 176 6.60 10.38 0.85
N LEU A 177 7.21 11.53 1.13
CA LEU A 177 6.55 12.70 1.69
C LEU A 177 6.69 13.88 0.73
N SER A 178 5.60 14.61 0.52
CA SER A 178 5.57 15.85 -0.25
C SER A 178 5.10 17.02 0.61
N ASP A 179 5.69 18.19 0.41
CA ASP A 179 5.26 19.46 1.00
C ASP A 179 4.09 20.09 0.22
N THR A 180 3.65 19.41 -0.85
CA THR A 180 2.55 19.78 -1.74
C THR A 180 1.42 18.76 -1.56
N ALA A 181 0.23 19.25 -1.20
CA ALA A 181 -0.97 18.42 -1.11
C ALA A 181 -1.40 17.94 -2.51
N GLY A 182 -1.97 16.75 -2.62
CA GLY A 182 -2.38 16.18 -3.91
C GLY A 182 -1.22 15.69 -4.80
N GLN A 183 0.00 15.54 -4.27
CA GLN A 183 1.18 15.16 -5.07
C GLN A 183 1.12 13.75 -5.65
N PHE A 184 0.39 12.83 -5.02
CA PHE A 184 0.40 11.41 -5.37
C PHE A 184 -0.94 10.99 -5.97
N THR A 185 -0.91 10.19 -7.02
CA THR A 185 -2.10 9.61 -7.66
C THR A 185 -2.20 8.12 -7.32
N GLU A 186 -3.43 7.60 -7.25
CA GLU A 186 -3.73 6.17 -7.04
C GLU A 186 -3.47 5.32 -8.29
#